data_AF-A0A959WW94-F1
#
_entry.id   AF-A0A959WW94-F1
#
_cell.length_a   1.000
_cell.length_b   1.000
_cell.length_c   1.000
_cell.angle_alpha   90.00
_cell.angle_beta   90.00
_cell.angle_gamma   90.00
#
_symmetry.space_group_name_H-M   'P 1'
#
loop_
_entity.id
_entity.type
_entity.pdbx_description
1 polymer ?
#
loop_
_entity_poly.entity_id
_entity_poly.type
_entity_poly.pdbx_seq_one_letter_code
_entity_poly.pdbx_strand_id
1 'polypeptide(L)'
;MIRDELAGDPTLAARLRPEAAPAILSPAAGGRLDRAQATGLDLILEGFLAHHGTPRHLSPAPDRHVLAGDYCYAAGLVRVADAGDVEVIRVLADLVARSAGLVADGPDVLPPLWRAAMEAIADPGAGGIAAFDSALDALDAGDDAPLRTLGARAAARGLDEALA
;
A
#
# COMPACT_ATOMS: atom_id res chain seq x y z
N MET A 1 15.87 -4.77 0.69
CA MET A 1 14.39 -4.98 0.70
C MET A 1 13.85 -4.50 2.04
N ILE A 2 12.91 -3.54 2.04
CA ILE A 2 12.28 -2.79 3.17
C ILE A 2 13.09 -2.62 4.46
N ARG A 3 13.43 -3.71 5.16
CA ARG A 3 14.29 -3.69 6.36
C ARG A 3 15.64 -3.03 6.11
N ASP A 4 16.28 -3.27 4.97
CA ASP A 4 17.56 -2.61 4.66
C ASP A 4 17.39 -1.10 4.53
N GLU A 5 16.25 -0.65 3.98
CA GLU A 5 15.92 0.78 3.87
C GLU A 5 15.69 1.40 5.25
N LEU A 6 14.92 0.72 6.10
CA LEU A 6 14.63 1.18 7.46
C LEU A 6 15.88 1.12 8.35
N ALA A 7 16.78 0.16 8.13
CA ALA A 7 18.06 0.06 8.84
C ALA A 7 19.04 1.18 8.46
N GLY A 8 18.87 1.81 7.29
CA GLY A 8 19.70 2.93 6.84
C GLY A 8 19.48 4.22 7.64
N ASP A 9 18.31 4.38 8.27
CA ASP A 9 18.03 5.49 9.19
C ASP A 9 18.26 5.05 10.64
N PRO A 10 19.16 5.70 11.41
CA PRO A 10 19.45 5.30 12.80
C PRO A 10 18.25 5.32 13.74
N THR A 11 17.28 6.22 13.52
CA THR A 11 16.08 6.35 14.35
C THR A 11 15.12 5.19 14.09
N LEU A 12 14.99 4.77 12.84
CA LEU A 12 14.15 3.64 12.45
C LEU A 12 14.83 2.30 12.76
N ALA A 13 16.15 2.21 12.56
CA ALA A 13 16.95 1.03 12.87
C ALA A 13 16.80 0.58 14.33
N ALA A 14 16.80 1.55 15.27
CA ALA A 14 16.59 1.29 16.70
C ALA A 14 15.21 0.71 17.03
N ARG A 15 14.25 0.80 16.11
CA ARG A 15 12.86 0.35 16.27
C ARG A 15 12.54 -0.91 15.48
N LEU A 16 13.46 -1.41 14.66
CA LEU A 16 13.21 -2.60 13.85
C LEU A 16 12.83 -3.79 14.73
N ARG A 17 11.71 -4.43 14.39
CA ARG A 17 11.31 -5.69 15.01
C ARG A 17 12.35 -6.76 14.68
N PRO A 18 12.65 -7.71 15.60
CA PRO A 18 13.63 -8.75 15.35
C PRO A 18 13.29 -9.63 14.14
N GLU A 19 12.00 -9.96 13.99
CA GLU A 19 11.51 -10.81 12.92
C GLU A 19 11.18 -9.99 11.67
N ALA A 20 11.57 -10.54 10.51
CA ALA A 20 11.22 -9.97 9.22
C ALA A 20 9.82 -10.40 8.82
N ALA A 21 8.92 -9.43 8.64
CA ALA A 21 7.63 -9.71 8.02
C ALA A 21 7.80 -10.00 6.51
N PRO A 22 7.05 -10.95 5.94
CA PRO A 22 7.05 -11.19 4.50
C PRO A 22 6.40 -10.01 3.75
N ALA A 23 6.83 -9.80 2.51
CA ALA A 23 6.19 -8.84 1.61
C ALA A 23 4.74 -9.24 1.32
N ILE A 24 3.84 -8.24 1.26
CA ILE A 24 2.42 -8.42 0.94
C ILE A 24 2.11 -7.88 -0.45
N LEU A 25 2.57 -6.66 -0.76
CA LEU A 25 2.15 -5.94 -1.96
C LEU A 25 3.13 -6.10 -3.13
N SER A 26 4.44 -6.06 -2.88
CA SER A 26 5.41 -6.21 -3.96
C SER A 26 5.25 -7.50 -4.80
N PRO A 27 4.83 -8.65 -4.25
CA PRO A 27 4.55 -9.84 -5.07
C PRO A 27 3.32 -9.71 -5.96
N ALA A 28 2.38 -8.81 -5.63
CA ALA A 28 1.15 -8.58 -6.36
C ALA A 28 1.27 -7.51 -7.46
N ALA A 29 2.37 -6.75 -7.49
CA ALA A 29 2.51 -5.54 -8.29
C ALA A 29 2.62 -5.74 -9.81
N GLY A 30 2.92 -6.96 -10.29
CA GLY A 30 2.88 -7.32 -11.72
C GLY A 30 3.64 -6.38 -12.68
N GLY A 31 3.33 -6.46 -13.98
CA GLY A 31 4.18 -6.07 -15.12
C GLY A 31 4.52 -4.59 -15.31
N ARG A 32 4.13 -3.68 -14.42
CA ARG A 32 4.46 -2.24 -14.49
C ARG A 32 5.66 -1.85 -13.63
N LEU A 33 5.96 -2.61 -12.59
CA LEU A 33 7.05 -2.33 -11.65
C LEU A 33 8.02 -3.49 -11.62
N ASP A 34 9.32 -3.19 -11.67
CA ASP A 34 10.33 -4.19 -11.35
C ASP A 34 10.32 -4.51 -9.84
N ARG A 35 11.14 -5.49 -9.43
CA ARG A 35 11.20 -5.93 -8.04
C ARG A 35 11.64 -4.82 -7.06
N ALA A 36 12.55 -3.94 -7.47
CA ALA A 36 13.05 -2.87 -6.63
C ALA A 36 11.99 -1.78 -6.45
N GLN A 37 11.31 -1.41 -7.54
CA GLN A 37 10.22 -0.44 -7.56
C GLN A 37 9.01 -0.96 -6.77
N ALA A 38 8.62 -2.22 -6.97
CA ALA A 38 7.51 -2.86 -6.27
C ALA A 38 7.71 -2.93 -4.75
N THR A 39 8.96 -2.99 -4.26
CA THR A 39 9.25 -2.90 -2.81
C THR A 39 8.76 -1.58 -2.21
N GLY A 40 8.63 -0.52 -3.02
CA GLY A 40 8.04 0.74 -2.59
C GLY A 40 6.57 0.61 -2.14
N LEU A 41 5.82 -0.35 -2.67
CA LEU A 41 4.44 -0.60 -2.27
C LEU A 41 4.35 -1.14 -0.84
N ASP A 42 5.22 -2.07 -0.45
CA ASP A 42 5.28 -2.56 0.94
C ASP A 42 5.74 -1.47 1.91
N LEU A 43 6.59 -0.54 1.48
CA LEU A 43 6.95 0.65 2.27
C LEU A 43 5.74 1.57 2.48
N ILE A 44 4.94 1.79 1.44
CA ILE A 44 3.69 2.55 1.52
C ILE A 44 2.70 1.89 2.49
N LEU A 45 2.56 0.56 2.45
CA LEU A 45 1.75 -0.18 3.43
C LEU A 45 2.30 -0.03 4.86
N GLU A 46 3.60 -0.17 5.06
CA GLU A 46 4.20 0.04 6.39
C GLU A 46 3.98 1.48 6.89
N GLY A 47 4.00 2.47 5.99
CA GLY A 47 3.68 3.85 6.29
C GLY A 47 2.23 4.04 6.73
N PHE A 48 1.29 3.47 5.98
CA PHE A 48 -0.13 3.46 6.33
C PHE A 48 -0.37 2.82 7.70
N LEU A 49 0.24 1.66 7.96
CA LEU A 49 0.12 0.96 9.24
C LEU A 49 0.76 1.74 10.40
N ALA A 50 1.82 2.51 10.16
CA ALA A 50 2.38 3.41 11.17
C ALA A 50 1.46 4.58 11.53
N HIS A 51 0.62 5.04 10.61
CA HIS A 51 -0.36 6.09 10.88
C HIS A 51 -1.66 5.57 11.47
N HIS A 52 -2.13 4.41 11.01
CA HIS A 52 -3.53 4.00 11.21
C HIS A 52 -3.72 2.59 11.79
N GLY A 53 -2.65 1.82 11.99
CA GLY A 53 -2.76 0.43 12.43
C GLY A 53 -1.55 -0.04 13.23
N THR A 54 -1.13 -1.28 12.97
CA THR A 54 0.04 -1.89 13.62
C THR A 54 1.17 -2.11 12.62
N PRO A 55 2.30 -1.37 12.71
CA PRO A 55 3.45 -1.58 11.83
C PRO A 55 3.99 -3.02 11.93
N ARG A 56 4.44 -3.54 10.78
CA ARG A 56 4.91 -4.93 10.66
C ARG A 56 6.41 -5.03 10.83
N HIS A 57 7.15 -3.98 10.48
CA HIS A 57 8.61 -3.92 10.56
C HIS A 57 9.10 -3.06 11.73
N LEU A 58 8.32 -2.06 12.16
CA LEU A 58 8.70 -1.16 13.24
C LEU A 58 7.97 -1.48 14.55
N SER A 59 8.67 -1.31 15.67
CA SER A 59 8.05 -1.35 16.99
C SER A 59 7.23 -0.05 17.22
N PRO A 60 6.06 -0.13 17.88
CA PRO A 60 5.24 1.05 18.17
C PRO A 60 6.03 2.10 18.96
N ALA A 61 5.86 3.38 18.60
CA ALA A 61 6.44 4.50 19.32
C ALA A 61 5.43 5.67 19.35
N PRO A 62 4.83 5.99 20.51
CA PRO A 62 3.74 6.97 20.57
C PRO A 62 4.14 8.37 20.10
N ASP A 63 5.39 8.77 20.29
CA ASP A 63 5.92 10.10 19.93
C ASP A 63 6.44 10.19 18.48
N ARG A 64 6.60 9.06 17.78
CA ARG A 64 7.33 8.97 16.50
C ARG A 64 6.66 8.11 15.44
N HIS A 65 5.40 7.75 15.64
CA HIS A 65 4.64 6.96 14.66
C HIS A 65 4.37 7.77 13.38
N VAL A 66 4.00 9.05 13.51
CA VAL A 66 3.76 9.95 12.37
C VAL A 66 4.99 10.07 11.47
N LEU A 67 6.14 10.46 12.03
CA LEU A 67 7.36 10.66 11.25
C LEU A 67 7.90 9.36 10.63
N ALA A 68 7.72 8.22 11.30
CA ALA A 68 8.08 6.94 10.72
C ALA A 68 7.17 6.59 9.54
N GLY A 69 5.87 6.88 9.66
CA GLY A 69 4.93 6.73 8.55
C GLY A 69 5.30 7.63 7.37
N ASP A 70 5.61 8.90 7.62
CA ASP A 70 6.00 9.87 6.59
C ASP A 70 7.26 9.44 5.85
N TYR A 71 8.25 8.92 6.59
CA TYR A 71 9.46 8.36 5.99
C TYR A 71 9.12 7.18 5.08
N CYS A 72 8.32 6.21 5.56
CA CYS A 72 7.93 5.04 4.80
C CYS A 72 7.18 5.41 3.51
N TYR A 73 6.23 6.36 3.58
CA TYR A 73 5.55 6.89 2.40
C TYR A 73 6.52 7.53 1.41
N ALA A 74 7.38 8.44 1.86
CA ALA A 74 8.34 9.12 0.99
C ALA A 74 9.32 8.13 0.34
N ALA A 75 9.91 7.23 1.13
CA ALA A 75 10.85 6.22 0.65
C ALA A 75 10.19 5.21 -0.31
N GLY A 76 8.91 4.89 -0.11
CA GLY A 76 8.13 4.06 -1.01
C GLY A 76 7.79 4.76 -2.32
N LEU A 77 7.33 6.01 -2.25
CA LEU A 77 7.00 6.81 -3.44
C LEU A 77 8.21 7.08 -4.32
N VAL A 78 9.38 7.38 -3.75
CA VAL A 78 10.62 7.56 -4.52
C VAL A 78 10.94 6.30 -5.35
N ARG A 79 10.75 5.11 -4.78
CA ARG A 79 11.00 3.84 -5.48
C ARG A 79 10.01 3.59 -6.59
N VAL A 80 8.72 3.81 -6.35
CA VAL A 80 7.70 3.60 -7.38
C VAL A 80 7.86 4.63 -8.51
N ALA A 81 8.17 5.89 -8.17
CA ALA A 81 8.35 6.96 -9.15
C ALA A 81 9.54 6.74 -10.09
N ASP A 82 10.54 5.97 -9.68
CA ASP A 82 11.68 5.58 -10.53
C ASP A 82 11.25 4.76 -11.76
N ALA A 83 10.06 4.14 -11.73
CA ALA A 83 9.47 3.50 -12.91
C ALA A 83 9.04 4.49 -14.00
N GLY A 84 8.84 5.78 -13.64
CA GLY A 84 8.33 6.80 -14.56
C GLY A 84 6.88 6.61 -15.01
N ASP A 85 6.14 5.68 -14.39
CA ASP A 85 4.74 5.40 -14.70
C ASP A 85 3.80 6.30 -13.86
N VAL A 86 3.37 7.41 -14.46
CA VAL A 86 2.47 8.39 -13.83
C VAL A 86 1.11 7.78 -13.48
N GLU A 87 0.64 6.78 -14.22
CA GLU A 87 -0.64 6.14 -13.94
C GLU A 87 -0.56 5.28 -12.67
N VAL A 88 0.56 4.61 -12.42
CA VAL A 88 0.79 3.93 -11.13
C VAL A 88 0.80 4.93 -9.97
N ILE A 89 1.46 6.09 -10.14
CA ILE A 89 1.45 7.15 -9.11
C ILE A 89 0.05 7.67 -8.86
N ARG A 90 -0.78 7.81 -9.90
CA ARG A 90 -2.18 8.21 -9.77
C ARG A 90 -2.99 7.19 -8.97
N VAL A 91 -2.90 5.91 -9.32
CA VAL A 91 -3.56 4.82 -8.56
C VAL A 91 -3.16 4.85 -7.09
N LEU A 92 -1.88 5.07 -6.79
CA LEU A 92 -1.39 5.18 -5.41
C LEU A 92 -1.92 6.42 -4.70
N ALA A 93 -1.99 7.57 -5.37
CA ALA A 93 -2.54 8.78 -4.80
C ALA A 93 -4.02 8.59 -4.42
N ASP A 94 -4.81 7.98 -5.31
CA ASP A 94 -6.22 7.65 -5.07
C ASP A 94 -6.36 6.65 -3.92
N LEU A 95 -5.55 5.59 -3.90
CA LEU A 95 -5.51 4.61 -2.81
C LEU A 95 -5.26 5.28 -1.45
N VAL A 96 -4.23 6.12 -1.33
CA VAL A 96 -3.86 6.76 -0.07
C VAL A 96 -4.93 7.74 0.39
N ALA A 97 -5.45 8.57 -0.52
CA ALA A 97 -6.49 9.54 -0.21
C ALA A 97 -7.78 8.87 0.28
N ARG A 98 -8.22 7.79 -0.38
CA ARG A 98 -9.42 7.05 0.01
C ARG A 98 -9.21 6.26 1.30
N SER A 99 -8.04 5.65 1.47
CA SER A 99 -7.72 4.91 2.68
C SER A 99 -7.83 5.81 3.92
N ALA A 100 -7.29 7.03 3.87
CA ALA A 100 -7.35 7.98 4.98
C ALA A 100 -8.79 8.32 5.42
N GLY A 101 -9.74 8.43 4.49
CA GLY A 101 -11.16 8.61 4.81
C GLY A 101 -11.81 7.34 5.38
N LEU A 102 -11.50 6.19 4.80
CA LEU A 102 -12.10 4.90 5.20
C LEU A 102 -11.65 4.40 6.57
N VAL A 103 -10.50 4.85 7.09
CA VAL A 103 -10.07 4.51 8.46
C VAL A 103 -11.15 4.87 9.49
N ALA A 104 -11.87 5.98 9.29
CA ALA A 104 -12.91 6.42 10.22
C ALA A 104 -14.28 5.77 9.93
N ASP A 105 -14.67 5.72 8.66
CA ASP A 105 -16.07 5.50 8.28
C ASP A 105 -16.34 4.14 7.60
N GLY A 106 -15.31 3.34 7.31
CA GLY A 106 -15.48 2.08 6.58
C GLY A 106 -14.22 1.20 6.53
N PRO A 107 -13.65 0.79 7.68
CA PRO A 107 -12.40 0.03 7.71
C PRO A 107 -12.49 -1.32 6.99
N ASP A 108 -13.67 -1.95 6.95
CA ASP A 108 -13.91 -3.22 6.23
C ASP A 108 -13.74 -3.11 4.70
N VAL A 109 -13.69 -1.89 4.16
CA VAL A 109 -13.47 -1.60 2.73
C VAL A 109 -11.97 -1.40 2.43
N LEU A 110 -11.11 -1.24 3.44
CA LEU A 110 -9.67 -1.07 3.22
C LEU A 110 -9.04 -2.28 2.51
N PRO A 111 -9.20 -3.54 2.95
CA PRO A 111 -8.60 -4.66 2.23
C PRO A 111 -9.03 -4.76 0.74
N PRO A 112 -10.32 -4.69 0.36
CA PRO A 112 -10.68 -4.73 -1.05
C PRO A 112 -10.17 -3.52 -1.84
N LEU A 113 -10.13 -2.32 -1.26
CA LEU A 113 -9.54 -1.13 -1.90
C LEU A 113 -8.06 -1.35 -2.24
N TRP A 114 -7.27 -1.79 -1.26
CA TRP A 114 -5.83 -2.03 -1.44
C TRP A 114 -5.57 -3.13 -2.48
N ARG A 115 -6.36 -4.22 -2.46
CA ARG A 115 -6.26 -5.27 -3.48
C ARG A 115 -6.61 -4.79 -4.88
N ALA A 116 -7.69 -4.01 -5.01
CA ALA A 116 -8.11 -3.48 -6.29
C ALA A 116 -7.04 -2.56 -6.91
N ALA A 117 -6.37 -1.74 -6.08
CA ALA A 117 -5.24 -0.95 -6.51
C ALA A 117 -4.05 -1.82 -6.98
N MET A 118 -3.76 -2.93 -6.29
CA MET A 118 -2.70 -3.85 -6.73
C MET A 118 -3.02 -4.50 -8.08
N GLU A 119 -4.28 -4.89 -8.31
CA GLU A 119 -4.73 -5.42 -9.61
C GLU A 119 -4.60 -4.38 -10.73
N ALA A 120 -4.92 -3.13 -10.44
CA ALA A 120 -4.74 -2.03 -11.39
C ALA A 120 -3.26 -1.82 -11.77
N ILE A 121 -2.36 -1.88 -10.78
CA ILE A 121 -0.91 -1.75 -10.97
C ILE A 121 -0.33 -2.98 -11.68
N ALA A 122 -0.87 -4.17 -11.43
CA ALA A 122 -0.39 -5.41 -12.02
C ALA A 122 -0.67 -5.56 -13.51
N ASP A 123 -1.77 -4.96 -13.99
CA ASP A 123 -2.16 -5.00 -15.40
C ASP A 123 -1.23 -4.12 -16.26
N PRO A 124 -0.45 -4.68 -17.21
CA PRO A 124 0.36 -3.89 -18.12
C PRO A 124 -0.46 -3.06 -19.12
N GLY A 125 -1.76 -3.36 -19.26
CA GLY A 125 -2.70 -2.58 -20.06
C GLY A 125 -3.37 -1.44 -19.26
N ALA A 126 -4.22 -0.67 -19.93
CA ALA A 126 -5.03 0.38 -19.28
C ALA A 126 -6.33 -0.15 -18.66
N GLY A 127 -6.64 -1.44 -18.84
CA GLY A 127 -7.91 -2.03 -18.43
C GLY A 127 -8.10 -2.09 -16.92
N GLY A 128 -7.06 -2.50 -16.19
CA GLY A 128 -7.06 -2.58 -14.73
C GLY A 128 -7.25 -1.20 -14.08
N ILE A 129 -6.61 -0.18 -14.64
CA ILE A 129 -6.71 1.20 -14.16
C ILE A 129 -8.12 1.75 -14.40
N ALA A 130 -8.68 1.60 -15.60
CA ALA A 130 -10.06 2.01 -15.87
C ALA A 130 -11.09 1.25 -15.02
N ALA A 131 -10.85 -0.03 -14.73
CA ALA A 131 -11.68 -0.82 -13.82
C ALA A 131 -11.59 -0.32 -12.37
N PHE A 132 -10.41 0.10 -11.93
CA PHE A 132 -10.21 0.70 -10.62
C PHE A 132 -10.92 2.04 -10.49
N ASP A 133 -10.81 2.93 -11.48
CA ASP A 133 -11.52 4.22 -11.51
C ASP A 133 -13.04 4.01 -11.40
N SER A 134 -13.59 3.10 -12.23
CA SER A 134 -15.01 2.73 -12.17
C SER A 134 -15.42 2.16 -10.81
N ALA A 135 -14.54 1.40 -10.16
CA ALA A 135 -14.80 0.87 -8.83
C ALA A 135 -14.74 1.94 -7.73
N LEU A 136 -13.91 2.97 -7.87
CA LEU A 136 -13.89 4.13 -6.98
C LEU A 136 -15.13 5.02 -7.14
N ASP A 137 -15.59 5.22 -8.38
CA ASP A 137 -16.85 5.93 -8.66
C ASP A 137 -18.05 5.20 -8.04
N ALA A 138 -18.09 3.87 -8.13
CA ALA A 138 -19.11 3.05 -7.47
C ALA A 138 -19.03 3.16 -5.95
N LEU A 139 -17.82 3.16 -5.37
CA LEU A 139 -17.62 3.35 -3.94
C LEU A 139 -18.17 4.72 -3.48
N ASP A 140 -17.95 5.79 -4.24
CA ASP A 140 -18.52 7.11 -3.93
C ASP A 140 -20.06 7.13 -3.98
N ALA A 141 -20.65 6.27 -4.81
CA ALA A 141 -22.09 6.04 -4.85
C ALA A 141 -22.59 5.08 -3.74
N GLY A 142 -21.70 4.56 -2.89
CA GLY A 142 -22.02 3.65 -1.79
C GLY A 142 -22.04 2.16 -2.15
N ASP A 143 -21.48 1.78 -3.30
CA ASP A 143 -21.37 0.39 -3.74
C ASP A 143 -19.91 -0.08 -3.77
N ASP A 144 -19.54 -0.95 -2.83
CA ASP A 144 -18.19 -1.52 -2.73
C ASP A 144 -18.00 -2.83 -3.50
N ALA A 145 -19.07 -3.38 -4.12
CA ALA A 145 -19.01 -4.67 -4.79
C ALA A 145 -18.04 -4.70 -5.99
N PRO A 146 -17.89 -3.61 -6.79
CA PRO A 146 -16.89 -3.56 -7.85
C PRO A 146 -15.45 -3.64 -7.31
N LEU A 147 -15.14 -2.96 -6.20
CA LEU A 147 -13.82 -3.04 -5.57
C LEU A 147 -13.52 -4.46 -5.10
N ARG A 148 -14.48 -5.11 -4.43
CA ARG A 148 -14.36 -6.50 -3.98
C ARG A 148 -14.11 -7.45 -5.14
N THR A 149 -14.85 -7.26 -6.24
CA THR A 149 -14.72 -8.08 -7.45
C THR A 149 -13.36 -7.93 -8.12
N LEU A 150 -12.87 -6.69 -8.25
CA LEU A 150 -11.55 -6.42 -8.81
C LEU A 150 -10.46 -6.98 -7.89
N GLY A 151 -10.50 -6.63 -6.60
CA GLY A 151 -9.50 -7.04 -5.61
C GLY A 151 -9.42 -8.55 -5.36
N ALA A 152 -10.48 -9.32 -5.63
CA ALA A 152 -10.45 -10.79 -5.48
C ALA A 152 -9.40 -11.48 -6.38
N ARG A 153 -8.87 -10.79 -7.39
CA ARG A 153 -7.82 -11.30 -8.28
C ARG A 153 -6.40 -11.09 -7.73
N ALA A 154 -6.24 -10.16 -6.79
CA ALA A 154 -4.95 -9.73 -6.25
C ALA A 154 -4.22 -10.84 -5.48
N ALA A 155 -2.94 -11.05 -5.79
CA ALA A 155 -2.07 -11.97 -5.06
C ALA A 155 -1.48 -11.38 -3.74
N ALA A 156 -2.19 -10.47 -3.07
CA ALA A 156 -1.75 -9.80 -1.84
C ALA A 156 -2.12 -10.61 -0.58
N ARG A 157 -1.36 -11.69 -0.33
CA ARG A 157 -1.57 -12.59 0.84
C ARG A 157 -1.16 -11.91 2.15
N GLY A 158 -1.96 -12.05 3.20
CA GLY A 158 -1.69 -11.45 4.51
C GLY A 158 -2.20 -10.01 4.68
N LEU A 159 -2.88 -9.47 3.65
CA LEU A 159 -3.32 -8.08 3.65
C LEU A 159 -4.51 -7.81 4.57
N ASP A 160 -5.48 -8.74 4.67
CA ASP A 160 -6.60 -8.58 5.60
C ASP A 160 -6.07 -8.57 7.03
N GLU A 161 -5.18 -9.49 7.39
CA GLU A 161 -4.59 -9.56 8.73
C GLU A 161 -3.72 -8.35 9.05
N ALA A 162 -3.12 -7.72 8.03
CA ALA A 162 -2.34 -6.51 8.21
C ALA A 162 -3.22 -5.27 8.45
N LEU A 163 -4.43 -5.23 7.89
CA LEU A 163 -5.35 -4.10 7.94
C LEU A 163 -6.47 -4.24 9.00
N ALA A 164 -6.55 -5.39 9.67
CA ALA A 164 -7.48 -5.67 10.77
C ALA A 164 -7.08 -4.97 12.08
#